data_AF-A0ABD5VIT2-F1
#
_entry.id   AF-A0ABD5VIT2-F1
#
_cell.length_a   1.000
_cell.length_b   1.000
_cell.length_c   1.000
_cell.angle_alpha   90.00
_cell.angle_beta   90.00
_cell.angle_gamma   90.00
#
_symmetry.space_group_name_H-M   'P 1'
#
loop_
_entity.id
_entity.type
_entity.pdbx_description
1 polymer ?
#
loop_
_entity_poly.entity_id
_entity_poly.type
_entity_poly.pdbx_seq_one_letter_code
_entity_poly.pdbx_strand_id
1 'polypeptide(L)' 'MVHCPECDTTLDSMDDVAFDDTESRIGIVRASKRFYVVECAHCGYSLGSGVAGAGGGGGGAAGAH' A
#
# COMPACT_ATOMS: atom_id res chain seq x y z
N MET A 1 9.92 -14.43 2.86
CA MET A 1 10.96 -13.55 3.44
C MET A 1 11.47 -12.64 2.33
N VAL A 2 11.25 -11.34 2.45
CA VAL A 2 11.71 -10.31 1.50
C VAL A 2 12.45 -9.25 2.31
N HIS A 3 13.52 -8.66 1.78
CA HIS A 3 14.26 -7.60 2.48
C HIS A 3 13.78 -6.22 2.05
N CYS A 4 13.73 -5.28 2.99
CA CYS A 4 13.52 -3.87 2.67
C CYS A 4 14.73 -3.36 1.87
N PRO A 5 14.54 -2.71 0.71
CA PRO A 5 15.66 -2.27 -0.13
C PRO A 5 16.48 -1.13 0.47
N GLU A 6 15.95 -0.40 1.46
CA GLU A 6 16.65 0.71 2.11
C GLU A 6 17.41 0.30 3.37
N CYS A 7 16.77 -0.45 4.28
CA CYS A 7 17.36 -0.79 5.58
C CYS A 7 17.74 -2.26 5.72
N ASP A 8 17.59 -3.06 4.65
CA ASP A 8 17.90 -4.49 4.57
C ASP A 8 17.15 -5.40 5.57
N THR A 9 16.23 -4.82 6.35
CA THR A 9 15.47 -5.54 7.37
C THR A 9 14.59 -6.60 6.72
N THR A 10 14.59 -7.80 7.30
CA THR A 10 13.75 -8.90 6.85
C THR A 10 12.29 -8.60 7.16
N LEU A 11 11.45 -8.56 6.13
CA LEU A 11 10.00 -8.50 6.23
C LEU A 11 9.47 -9.93 6.18
N ASP A 12 9.05 -10.46 7.33
CA ASP A 12 8.55 -11.83 7.48
C ASP A 12 7.09 -11.89 7.95
N SER A 13 6.64 -10.85 8.66
CA SER A 13 5.32 -10.75 9.25
C SER A 13 4.58 -9.47 8.83
N MET A 14 3.28 -9.41 9.08
CA MET A 14 2.49 -8.20 8.84
C MET A 14 2.85 -7.05 9.80
N ASP A 15 3.49 -7.35 10.93
CA ASP A 15 3.95 -6.34 11.89
C ASP A 15 5.17 -5.55 11.38
N ASP A 16 5.87 -6.08 10.36
CA ASP A 16 7.03 -5.43 9.75
C ASP A 16 6.63 -4.37 8.70
N VAL A 17 5.32 -4.22 8.43
CA VAL A 17 4.77 -3.27 7.46
C VAL A 17 3.65 -2.42 8.04
N ALA A 18 3.65 -1.13 7.72
CA ALA A 18 2.60 -0.19 8.08
C ALA A 18 1.70 0.09 6.87
N PHE A 19 0.38 0.18 7.08
CA PHE A 19 -0.59 0.53 6.05
C PHE A 19 -1.18 1.90 6.34
N ASP A 20 -0.90 2.87 5.47
CA ASP A 20 -1.56 4.18 5.52
C ASP A 20 -2.76 4.18 4.56
N ASP A 21 -3.96 4.38 5.11
CA ASP A 21 -5.20 4.48 4.34
C ASP A 21 -5.50 5.95 4.04
N THR A 22 -5.32 6.33 2.78
CA THR A 22 -5.73 7.65 2.30
C THR A 22 -7.14 7.55 1.70
N GLU A 23 -8.14 8.04 2.45
CA GLU A 23 -9.51 8.18 1.97
C GLU A 23 -9.60 9.36 0.97
N SER A 24 -9.67 9.06 -0.34
CA SER A 24 -9.84 10.11 -1.35
C SER A 24 -11.31 10.52 -1.45
N ARG A 25 -11.70 11.60 -0.77
CA ARG A 25 -13.02 12.23 -0.91
C ARG A 25 -13.05 13.19 -2.10
N ILE A 26 -12.83 12.67 -3.31
CA ILE A 26 -13.02 13.45 -4.53
C ILE A 26 -14.52 13.57 -4.81
N GLY A 27 -15.08 14.69 -4.36
CA GLY A 27 -16.47 15.06 -4.58
C GLY A 27 -16.80 15.13 -6.06
N ILE A 28 -17.75 14.28 -6.49
CA ILE A 28 -18.70 14.38 -7.62
C ILE A 28 -19.12 12.96 -8.06
N VAL A 29 -18.34 11.91 -7.77
CA VAL A 29 -18.73 10.50 -8.01
C VAL A 29 -18.43 9.68 -6.75
N ARG A 30 -19.42 8.92 -6.25
CA ARG A 30 -19.27 7.94 -5.14
C ARG A 30 -18.38 6.74 -5.55
N ALA A 31 -17.17 7.00 -6.01
CA ALA A 31 -16.13 5.99 -6.07
C ALA A 31 -15.43 5.99 -4.71
N SER A 32 -15.94 5.20 -3.76
CA SER A 32 -15.26 4.92 -2.49
C SER A 32 -13.99 4.12 -2.78
N LYS A 33 -12.97 4.77 -3.33
CA LYS A 33 -11.70 4.15 -3.66
C LYS A 33 -10.76 4.41 -2.49
N ARG A 34 -10.35 3.34 -1.82
CA ARG A 34 -9.39 3.39 -0.71
C ARG A 34 -8.01 3.21 -1.31
N PHE A 35 -7.13 4.18 -1.06
CA PHE A 35 -5.72 4.10 -1.44
C PHE A 35 -4.96 3.64 -0.22
N TYR A 36 -4.16 2.58 -0.37
CA TYR A 36 -3.28 2.10 0.68
C TYR A 36 -1.83 2.30 0.24
N VAL A 37 -1.01 2.87 1.11
CA VAL A 37 0.45 2.86 0.98
C VAL A 37 0.98 1.86 2.00
N VAL A 38 1.89 1.00 1.56
CA VAL A 38 2.59 0.04 2.41
C VAL A 38 3.98 0.58 2.67
N GLU A 39 4.35 0.69 3.94
CA GLU A 39 5.66 1.21 4.37
C GLU A 39 6.37 0.18 5.24
N CYS A 40 7.70 0.21 5.26
CA CYS A 40 8.48 -0.58 6.20
C CYS A 40 8.33 0.01 7.62
N ALA A 41 7.91 -0.81 8.59
CA ALA A 41 7.71 -0.37 9.97
C ALA A 41 9.03 0.04 10.68
N HIS A 42 10.19 -0.32 10.13
CA HIS A 42 11.49 -0.04 10.72
C HIS A 42 12.12 1.27 10.27
N CYS A 43 12.00 1.60 8.97
CA CYS A 43 12.65 2.77 8.38
C CYS A 43 11.68 3.76 7.72
N GLY A 44 10.39 3.42 7.61
CA GLY A 44 9.39 4.26 6.97
C GLY A 44 9.47 4.29 5.44
N TYR A 45 10.30 3.45 4.82
CA TYR A 45 10.40 3.41 3.35
C TYR A 45 9.11 2.84 2.74
N SER A 46 8.53 3.54 1.76
CA SER A 46 7.34 3.08 1.05
C SER A 46 7.69 1.89 0.14
N LEU A 47 7.17 0.72 0.50
CA LEU A 47 7.36 -0.54 -0.21
C LEU A 47 6.43 -0.68 -1.42
N GLY A 48 5.27 -0.01 -1.40
CA GLY A 48 4.34 0.00 -2.52
C GLY A 48 3.05 0.73 -2.22
N SER A 49 2.21 0.90 -3.23
CA SER A 49 0.86 1.46 -3.07
C SER A 49 -0.15 0.64 -3.86
N GLY A 50 -1.40 0.63 -3.41
CA GLY A 50 -2.48 -0.01 -4.15
C GLY A 50 -3.83 0.64 -3.92
N VAL A 51 -4.78 0.25 -4.76
CA VAL A 51 -6.12 0.81 -4.80
C VAL A 51 -7.16 -0.29 -4.64
N ALA A 52 -8.00 -0.19 -3.61
CA ALA A 52 -9.16 -1.07 -3.45
C ALA A 52 -10.41 -0.31 -3.91
N GLY A 53 -11.00 -0.76 -5.03
CA GLY A 53 -12.27 -0.24 -5.55
C GLY A 53 -13.42 -1.23 -5.29
N ALA A 54 -14.55 -0.72 -4.82
CA ALA A 54 -15.79 -1.49 -4.73
C ALA A 54 -16.41 -1.61 -6.14
N GLY A 55 -16.07 -2.67 -6.87
CA GLY A 55 -16.72 -3.01 -8.14
C GLY A 55 -15.84 -3.81 -9.08
N GLY A 56 -16.01 -5.13 -9.07
CA GLY A 56 -15.72 -6.03 -10.19
C GLY A 56 -14.30 -6.03 -10.77
N GLY A 57 -13.45 -6.92 -10.26
CA GLY A 57 -12.34 -7.49 -11.03
C GLY A 57 -10.99 -6.79 -10.91
N GLY A 58 -10.00 -7.53 -10.42
CA GLY A 58 -8.59 -7.28 -10.68
C GLY A 58 -7.91 -6.31 -9.71
N GLY A 59 -7.45 -6.84 -8.57
CA GLY A 59 -6.38 -6.21 -7.81
C GLY A 59 -5.11 -6.17 -8.66
N GLY A 60 -4.82 -5.00 -9.23
CA GLY A 60 -3.60 -4.74 -9.98
C GLY A 60 -2.63 -3.95 -9.10
N ALA A 61 -1.57 -4.62 -8.65
CA ALA A 61 -0.37 -3.99 -8.13
C ALA A 61 0.15 -3.00 -9.20
N ALA A 62 0.12 -1.71 -8.89
CA ALA A 62 0.81 -0.71 -9.69
C ALA A 62 2.28 -0.74 -9.26
N GLY A 63 3.09 -1.43 -10.05
CA GLY A 63 4.54 -1.49 -9.86
C GLY A 63 5.15 -0.09 -9.87
N ALA A 64 5.97 0.18 -8.87
CA ALA A 64 6.91 1.28 -8.87
C ALA A 64 8.12 0.89 -9.73
N HIS A 65 8.37 1.68 -10.77
CA HIS A 65 9.70 1.91 -11.32
C HIS A 65 9.99 3.40 -11.20
#